data_AF-A0A7Y8BMW6-F1
#
_entry.id   AF-A0A7Y8BMW6-F1
#
_cell.length_a   1.000
_cell.length_b   1.000
_cell.length_c   1.000
_cell.angle_alpha   90.00
_cell.angle_beta   90.00
_cell.angle_gamma   90.00
#
_symmetry.space_group_name_H-M   'P 1'
#
loop_
_entity.id
_entity.type
_entity.pdbx_description
1 polymer ?
#
loop_
_entity_poly.entity_id
_entity_poly.type
_entity_poly.pdbx_seq_one_letter_code
_entity_poly.pdbx_strand_id
1 'polypeptide(L)'
;MTTAVTATKTKKSAKQRYSRRCKNPACKKVFTTTSLTKIYHAPSCKTAVGNAKKRVKHVDKATHAAFFYHLAYEVQRAGTYQVLTGHTLDSLIDLHSLYKTCLKYNNYGDVTEGETKYEMSHIAPVKGKNTLGLYRADNLVIAPMEMNRAHGTKYYGRGVSISRSEISPKYAVSKDTARSDVVAGLIQFLGETLVSDLVRVAKIQPTQRHKVMSWLLDNLNPLDPEHKIHLTALDGLSTKALTQLKATLQDKQASIFSLGTCGASPDYVLYGEWRRLANTTRPDILSMLSVLDDLYSNTSNRFYSDFSVADQQLVFDMLHGGPVSLIADLVASEVERVHSNPMLYNYTGTTTPQASIKVLATIPAPVIYRSFIEELDGNATADAPVLFMPPQAIVDSWDIPDFAK
;
A
#
# COMPACT_ATOMS: atom_id res chain seq x y z
N MET A 1 1.88 -32.55 -89.68
CA MET A 1 2.51 -33.26 -88.56
C MET A 1 3.07 -32.23 -87.59
N THR A 2 2.35 -31.94 -86.52
CA THR A 2 2.71 -30.96 -85.50
C THR A 2 3.39 -31.68 -84.33
N THR A 3 4.69 -31.47 -84.17
CA THR A 3 5.51 -32.04 -83.09
C THR A 3 5.26 -31.26 -81.80
N ALA A 4 4.73 -31.96 -80.79
CA ALA A 4 4.51 -31.42 -79.45
C ALA A 4 5.85 -31.29 -78.70
N VAL A 5 6.20 -30.06 -78.31
CA VAL A 5 7.34 -29.78 -77.42
C VAL A 5 6.96 -30.15 -76.00
N THR A 6 7.60 -31.18 -75.47
CA THR A 6 7.39 -31.66 -74.09
C THR A 6 8.20 -30.79 -73.12
N ALA A 7 7.51 -30.06 -72.24
CA ALA A 7 8.14 -29.24 -71.21
C ALA A 7 8.90 -30.10 -70.18
N THR A 8 10.21 -29.86 -70.06
CA THR A 8 11.10 -30.54 -69.11
C THR A 8 10.83 -30.02 -67.70
N LYS A 9 10.35 -30.89 -66.80
CA LYS A 9 10.17 -30.59 -65.37
C LYS A 9 11.53 -30.43 -64.68
N THR A 10 11.88 -29.21 -64.27
CA THR A 10 13.05 -28.91 -63.44
C THR A 10 12.88 -29.55 -62.04
N LYS A 11 13.78 -30.48 -61.68
CA LYS A 11 13.85 -31.08 -60.33
C LYS A 11 14.18 -30.00 -59.30
N LYS A 12 13.24 -29.69 -58.39
CA LYS A 12 13.50 -28.83 -57.21
C LYS A 12 14.59 -29.47 -56.35
N SER A 13 15.67 -28.73 -56.08
CA SER A 13 16.77 -29.19 -55.21
C SER A 13 16.24 -29.51 -53.80
N ALA A 14 16.72 -30.62 -53.23
CA ALA A 14 16.34 -31.05 -51.89
C ALA A 14 16.78 -29.98 -50.86
N LYS A 15 15.84 -29.48 -50.06
CA LYS A 15 16.14 -28.48 -49.02
C LYS A 15 17.10 -29.08 -47.97
N GLN A 16 18.24 -28.44 -47.75
CA GLN A 16 19.21 -28.80 -46.72
C GLN A 16 18.52 -28.85 -45.34
N ARG A 17 18.75 -29.95 -44.61
CA ARG A 17 18.23 -30.16 -43.25
C ARG A 17 19.35 -29.98 -42.24
N TYR A 18 19.05 -29.28 -41.15
CA TYR A 18 19.93 -29.02 -40.03
C TYR A 18 19.46 -29.81 -38.82
N SER A 19 20.37 -30.53 -38.14
CA SER A 19 20.12 -31.12 -36.83
C SER A 19 20.53 -30.13 -35.75
N ARG A 20 19.64 -29.83 -34.79
CA ARG A 20 19.86 -28.85 -33.72
C ARG A 20 19.33 -29.37 -32.39
N ARG A 21 19.87 -28.88 -31.29
CA ARG A 21 19.34 -29.13 -29.94
C ARG A 21 18.46 -27.96 -29.50
N CYS A 22 17.29 -28.27 -28.94
CA CYS A 22 16.35 -27.28 -28.42
C CYS A 22 17.03 -26.42 -27.34
N LYS A 23 17.00 -25.08 -27.50
CA LYS A 23 17.55 -24.14 -26.50
C LYS A 23 16.74 -24.02 -25.20
N ASN A 24 15.60 -24.71 -25.06
CA ASN A 24 14.89 -24.77 -23.78
C ASN A 24 15.68 -25.64 -22.78
N PRO A 25 16.16 -25.08 -21.65
CA PRO A 25 16.97 -25.81 -20.67
C PRO A 25 16.29 -27.06 -20.10
N ALA A 26 14.95 -27.05 -19.99
CA ALA A 26 14.17 -28.19 -19.48
C ALA A 26 13.94 -29.29 -20.51
N CYS A 27 14.07 -28.99 -21.81
CA CYS A 27 13.76 -29.94 -22.88
C CYS A 27 15.01 -30.56 -23.50
N LYS A 28 15.97 -29.74 -23.94
CA LYS A 28 17.24 -30.16 -24.58
C LYS A 28 17.13 -31.26 -25.66
N LYS A 29 15.94 -31.48 -26.24
CA LYS A 29 15.69 -32.49 -27.30
C LYS A 29 16.37 -32.09 -28.60
N VAL A 30 16.92 -33.06 -29.31
CA VAL A 30 17.46 -32.89 -30.66
C VAL A 30 16.30 -32.91 -31.66
N PHE A 31 16.32 -32.01 -32.65
CA PHE A 31 15.31 -31.90 -33.68
C PHE A 31 15.92 -31.49 -35.02
N THR A 32 15.28 -31.89 -36.11
CA THR A 32 15.69 -31.52 -37.46
C THR A 32 14.84 -30.39 -38.01
N THR A 33 15.44 -29.47 -38.77
CA THR A 33 14.73 -28.33 -39.37
C THR A 33 15.40 -27.91 -40.67
N THR A 34 14.62 -27.34 -41.60
CA THR A 34 15.14 -26.73 -42.82
C THR A 34 15.51 -25.25 -42.63
N SER A 35 15.23 -24.66 -41.46
CA SER A 35 15.50 -23.25 -41.16
C SER A 35 16.75 -23.08 -40.28
N LEU A 36 17.65 -22.20 -40.70
CA LEU A 36 18.84 -21.81 -39.93
C LEU A 36 18.52 -21.01 -38.66
N THR A 37 17.35 -20.37 -38.60
CA THR A 37 16.96 -19.50 -37.47
C THR A 37 16.12 -20.23 -36.42
N LYS A 38 15.60 -21.43 -36.75
CA LYS A 38 14.80 -22.22 -35.80
C LYS A 38 15.70 -22.82 -34.71
N ILE A 39 15.48 -22.38 -33.47
CA ILE A 39 16.27 -22.76 -32.29
C ILE A 39 15.48 -23.61 -31.25
N TYR A 40 14.16 -23.74 -31.43
CA TYR A 40 13.29 -24.54 -30.57
C TYR A 40 12.62 -25.64 -31.37
N HIS A 41 12.48 -26.82 -30.78
CA HIS A 41 11.85 -27.96 -31.46
C HIS A 41 10.34 -27.72 -31.67
N ALA A 42 9.67 -27.17 -30.66
CA ALA A 42 8.23 -26.87 -30.65
C ALA A 42 7.93 -25.42 -30.21
N PRO A 43 6.80 -24.83 -30.63
CA PRO A 43 6.35 -23.52 -30.16
C PRO A 43 6.22 -23.44 -28.64
N SER A 44 5.74 -24.51 -27.98
CA SER A 44 5.64 -24.59 -26.52
C SER A 44 6.97 -24.34 -25.81
N CYS A 45 8.09 -24.82 -26.35
CA CYS A 45 9.42 -24.56 -25.79
C CYS A 45 9.87 -23.11 -25.97
N LYS A 46 9.54 -22.48 -27.10
CA LYS A 46 9.79 -21.05 -27.31
C LYS A 46 9.01 -20.23 -26.30
N THR A 47 7.73 -20.54 -26.12
CA THR A 47 6.83 -19.87 -25.17
C THR A 47 7.30 -20.09 -23.73
N ALA A 48 7.70 -21.30 -23.34
CA ALA A 48 8.19 -21.60 -22.00
C ALA A 48 9.44 -20.76 -21.63
N VAL A 49 10.44 -20.71 -22.53
CA VAL A 49 11.64 -19.88 -22.31
C VAL A 49 11.29 -18.39 -22.31
N GLY A 50 10.39 -17.96 -23.19
CA GLY A 50 9.89 -16.57 -23.22
C GLY A 50 9.20 -16.17 -21.92
N ASN A 51 8.35 -17.04 -21.37
CA ASN A 51 7.63 -16.82 -20.12
C ASN A 51 8.59 -16.82 -18.92
N ALA A 52 9.59 -17.71 -18.90
CA ALA A 52 10.62 -17.69 -17.85
C ALA A 52 11.41 -16.37 -17.85
N LYS A 53 11.82 -15.87 -19.02
CA LYS A 53 12.48 -14.55 -19.14
C LYS A 53 11.59 -13.40 -18.70
N LYS A 54 10.30 -13.43 -19.06
CA LYS A 54 9.32 -12.43 -18.61
C LYS A 54 9.16 -12.47 -17.09
N ARG A 55 9.09 -13.65 -16.47
CA ARG A 55 9.00 -13.80 -15.02
C ARG A 55 10.17 -13.14 -14.32
N VAL A 56 11.40 -13.45 -14.72
CA VAL A 56 12.61 -12.81 -14.17
C VAL A 56 12.53 -11.28 -14.30
N LYS A 57 12.13 -10.77 -15.46
CA LYS A 57 11.93 -9.33 -15.67
C LYS A 57 10.84 -8.72 -14.78
N HIS A 58 9.76 -9.44 -14.50
CA HIS A 58 8.68 -8.95 -13.64
C HIS A 58 9.09 -8.96 -12.17
N VAL A 59 9.82 -9.99 -11.72
CA VAL A 59 10.38 -10.06 -10.38
C VAL A 59 11.42 -8.95 -10.16
N ASP A 60 12.30 -8.73 -11.14
CA ASP A 60 13.26 -7.61 -11.13
C ASP A 60 12.58 -6.23 -11.11
N LYS A 61 11.42 -6.08 -11.74
CA LYS A 61 10.63 -4.85 -11.58
C LYS A 61 10.08 -4.68 -10.16
N ALA A 62 9.74 -5.77 -9.48
CA ALA A 62 9.20 -5.75 -8.13
C ALA A 62 10.24 -5.25 -7.12
N THR A 63 11.49 -5.68 -7.23
CA THR A 63 12.60 -5.29 -6.31
C THR A 63 12.82 -3.78 -6.26
N HIS A 64 12.42 -3.05 -7.31
CA HIS A 64 12.63 -1.62 -7.46
C HIS A 64 11.32 -0.80 -7.49
N ALA A 65 10.19 -1.41 -7.16
CA ALA A 65 8.88 -0.76 -7.19
C ALA A 65 8.46 -0.19 -5.83
N ALA A 66 7.94 1.04 -5.81
CA ALA A 66 7.53 1.74 -4.57
C ALA A 66 6.56 0.91 -3.70
N PHE A 67 5.63 0.21 -4.33
CA PHE A 67 4.69 -0.66 -3.62
C PHE A 67 5.39 -1.76 -2.82
N PHE A 68 6.44 -2.39 -3.36
CA PHE A 68 7.18 -3.43 -2.65
C PHE A 68 8.04 -2.85 -1.52
N TYR A 69 8.59 -1.65 -1.68
CA TYR A 69 9.23 -0.92 -0.57
C TYR A 69 8.24 -0.59 0.55
N HIS A 70 7.01 -0.22 0.19
CA HIS A 70 5.94 0.01 1.14
C HIS A 70 5.57 -1.28 1.89
N LEU A 71 5.40 -2.40 1.19
CA LEU A 71 5.17 -3.69 1.84
C LEU A 71 6.33 -4.09 2.76
N ALA A 72 7.58 -3.87 2.33
CA ALA A 72 8.75 -4.14 3.16
C ALA A 72 8.77 -3.27 4.43
N TYR A 73 8.35 -2.01 4.35
CA TYR A 73 8.19 -1.15 5.53
C TYR A 73 7.14 -1.72 6.50
N GLU A 74 5.99 -2.18 6.00
CA GLU A 74 4.94 -2.77 6.86
C GLU A 74 5.37 -4.11 7.46
N VAL A 75 6.12 -4.92 6.72
CA VAL A 75 6.77 -6.14 7.24
C VAL A 75 7.75 -5.83 8.36
N GLN A 76 8.61 -4.81 8.20
CA GLN A 76 9.53 -4.36 9.26
C GLN A 76 8.76 -3.87 10.48
N ARG A 77 7.68 -3.11 10.28
CA ARG A 77 6.81 -2.61 11.35
C ARG A 77 6.13 -3.74 12.13
N ALA A 78 5.72 -4.80 11.42
CA ALA A 78 5.13 -6.00 12.01
C ALA A 78 6.18 -6.94 12.67
N GLY A 79 7.43 -6.87 12.22
CA GLY A 79 8.53 -7.74 12.67
C GLY A 79 8.48 -9.16 12.09
N THR A 80 7.64 -9.41 11.08
CA THR A 80 7.52 -10.73 10.45
C THR A 80 6.91 -10.64 9.05
N TYR A 81 7.37 -11.50 8.13
CA TYR A 81 6.74 -11.66 6.81
C TYR A 81 5.32 -12.20 6.89
N GLN A 82 4.97 -12.89 7.98
CA GLN A 82 3.63 -13.49 8.15
C GLN A 82 2.49 -12.47 8.25
N VAL A 83 2.80 -11.16 8.37
CA VAL A 83 1.80 -10.11 8.19
C VAL A 83 1.13 -10.16 6.81
N LEU A 84 1.79 -10.77 5.80
CA LEU A 84 1.30 -10.95 4.43
C LEU A 84 0.74 -12.35 4.17
N THR A 85 0.36 -13.09 5.22
CA THR A 85 -0.17 -14.45 5.06
C THR A 85 -1.55 -14.45 4.38
N GLY A 86 -1.83 -15.47 3.57
CA GLY A 86 -3.15 -15.68 2.96
C GLY A 86 -3.44 -14.80 1.74
N HIS A 87 -2.43 -14.16 1.16
CA HIS A 87 -2.59 -13.40 -0.08
C HIS A 87 -2.76 -14.30 -1.30
N THR A 88 -3.85 -14.06 -2.03
CA THR A 88 -4.05 -14.48 -3.43
C THR A 88 -3.65 -13.34 -4.38
N LEU A 89 -3.60 -13.64 -5.68
CA LEU A 89 -3.35 -12.61 -6.71
C LEU A 89 -4.36 -11.47 -6.62
N ASP A 90 -5.64 -11.78 -6.50
CA ASP A 90 -6.71 -10.78 -6.43
C ASP A 90 -6.58 -9.92 -5.17
N SER A 91 -6.31 -10.54 -4.01
CA SER A 91 -6.13 -9.78 -2.76
C SER A 91 -4.93 -8.81 -2.81
N LEU A 92 -3.87 -9.15 -3.55
CA LEU A 92 -2.72 -8.26 -3.75
C LEU A 92 -3.03 -7.14 -4.75
N ILE A 93 -3.87 -7.40 -5.74
CA ILE A 93 -4.37 -6.37 -6.66
C ILE A 93 -5.24 -5.37 -5.90
N ASP A 94 -6.10 -5.85 -5.00
CA ASP A 94 -6.93 -4.99 -4.15
C ASP A 94 -6.07 -4.16 -3.20
N LEU A 95 -5.07 -4.78 -2.57
CA LEU A 95 -4.12 -4.08 -1.70
C LEU A 95 -3.32 -3.02 -2.47
N HIS A 96 -2.83 -3.33 -3.66
CA HIS A 96 -2.13 -2.37 -4.50
C HIS A 96 -3.05 -1.22 -4.95
N SER A 97 -4.33 -1.52 -5.22
CA SER A 97 -5.33 -0.50 -5.56
C SER A 97 -5.60 0.42 -4.38
N LEU A 98 -5.73 -0.12 -3.16
CA LEU A 98 -5.88 0.66 -1.93
C LEU A 98 -4.65 1.54 -1.67
N TYR A 99 -3.45 1.00 -1.84
CA TYR A 99 -2.19 1.76 -1.76
C TYR A 99 -2.18 2.94 -2.73
N LYS A 100 -2.58 2.74 -3.99
CA LYS A 100 -2.68 3.81 -4.98
C LYS A 100 -3.72 4.86 -4.61
N THR A 101 -4.86 4.46 -4.07
CA THR A 101 -5.89 5.38 -3.58
C THR A 101 -5.37 6.23 -2.42
N CYS A 102 -4.65 5.62 -1.48
CA CYS A 102 -4.01 6.35 -0.39
C CYS A 102 -2.97 7.35 -0.89
N LEU A 103 -2.13 6.96 -1.87
CA LEU A 103 -1.22 7.91 -2.53
C LEU A 103 -1.99 9.06 -3.21
N LYS A 104 -3.09 8.76 -3.90
CA LYS A 104 -3.92 9.77 -4.56
C LYS A 104 -4.48 10.78 -3.55
N TYR A 105 -5.00 10.32 -2.41
CA TYR A 105 -5.50 11.21 -1.34
C TYR A 105 -4.39 12.08 -0.73
N ASN A 106 -3.16 11.58 -0.73
CA ASN A 106 -1.97 12.33 -0.33
C ASN A 106 -1.24 13.02 -1.51
N ASN A 107 -1.93 13.33 -2.61
CA ASN A 107 -1.35 14.03 -3.77
C ASN A 107 -0.03 13.40 -4.29
N TYR A 108 0.10 12.08 -4.20
CA TYR A 108 1.30 11.32 -4.55
C TYR A 108 2.59 11.77 -3.83
N GLY A 109 2.46 12.38 -2.65
CA GLY A 109 3.59 12.91 -1.88
C GLY A 109 4.04 14.31 -2.30
N ASP A 110 3.26 15.02 -3.13
CA ASP A 110 3.47 16.43 -3.48
C ASP A 110 2.89 17.40 -2.43
N VAL A 111 2.42 16.87 -1.30
CA VAL A 111 2.17 17.67 -0.10
C VAL A 111 3.52 18.17 0.39
N THR A 112 3.58 19.47 0.70
CA THR A 112 4.76 20.12 1.29
C THR A 112 5.32 19.25 2.42
N GLU A 113 6.64 19.07 2.44
CA GLU A 113 7.34 18.14 3.34
C GLU A 113 6.79 18.23 4.77
N GLY A 114 6.08 17.19 5.21
CA GLY A 114 5.50 17.10 6.57
C GLY A 114 4.00 16.83 6.64
N GLU A 115 3.22 17.04 5.55
CA GLU A 115 1.75 16.96 5.61
C GLU A 115 1.17 15.69 4.96
N THR A 116 1.68 14.49 5.27
CA THR A 116 0.91 13.28 4.90
C THR A 116 -0.38 13.27 5.71
N LYS A 117 -1.53 13.48 5.07
CA LYS A 117 -2.82 13.65 5.76
C LYS A 117 -3.48 12.31 6.06
N TYR A 118 -3.23 11.30 5.22
CA TYR A 118 -3.91 10.01 5.29
C TYR A 118 -2.94 8.84 5.35
N GLU A 119 -3.30 7.81 6.10
CA GLU A 119 -2.55 6.56 6.22
C GLU A 119 -3.50 5.36 6.06
N MET A 120 -2.93 4.19 5.73
CA MET A 120 -3.68 2.93 5.78
C MET A 120 -3.68 2.40 7.22
N SER A 121 -4.76 2.69 7.93
CA SER A 121 -5.04 2.23 9.28
C SER A 121 -5.50 0.77 9.28
N HIS A 122 -5.17 0.02 10.33
CA HIS A 122 -5.56 -1.38 10.47
C HIS A 122 -6.85 -1.53 11.28
N ILE A 123 -7.79 -2.34 10.80
CA ILE A 123 -8.99 -2.74 11.55
C ILE A 123 -8.59 -3.68 12.70
N ALA A 124 -7.90 -4.78 12.39
CA ALA A 124 -7.21 -5.59 13.40
C ALA A 124 -5.77 -5.10 13.55
N PRO A 125 -5.33 -4.66 14.75
CA PRO A 125 -4.05 -3.97 14.90
C PRO A 125 -2.86 -4.89 14.64
N VAL A 126 -1.82 -4.35 14.00
CA VAL A 126 -0.54 -5.05 13.77
C VAL A 126 0.08 -5.50 15.09
N LYS A 127 0.03 -4.64 16.11
CA LYS A 127 0.59 -4.92 17.43
C LYS A 127 -0.48 -5.27 18.47
N GLY A 128 -1.47 -6.08 18.06
CA GLY A 128 -2.45 -6.63 18.98
C GLY A 128 -1.80 -7.45 20.11
N LYS A 129 -2.51 -7.56 21.25
CA LYS A 129 -2.05 -8.26 22.46
C LYS A 129 -1.74 -9.73 22.17
N ASN A 130 -2.72 -10.46 21.65
CA ASN A 130 -2.62 -11.90 21.35
C ASN A 130 -2.58 -12.22 19.85
N THR A 131 -2.82 -11.22 19.01
CA THR A 131 -2.97 -11.39 17.57
C THR A 131 -2.07 -10.41 16.81
N LEU A 132 -1.76 -10.77 15.56
CA LEU A 132 -1.10 -9.92 14.57
C LEU A 132 -2.10 -9.64 13.45
N GLY A 133 -2.53 -8.38 13.32
CA GLY A 133 -3.33 -7.94 12.18
C GLY A 133 -2.61 -8.16 10.86
N LEU A 134 -3.29 -8.75 9.88
CA LEU A 134 -2.71 -9.00 8.56
C LEU A 134 -2.79 -7.76 7.67
N TYR A 135 -1.78 -7.56 6.83
CA TYR A 135 -1.68 -6.42 5.94
C TYR A 135 -2.45 -6.67 4.64
N ARG A 136 -3.78 -6.65 4.72
CA ARG A 136 -4.71 -6.96 3.61
C ARG A 136 -5.71 -5.84 3.39
N ALA A 137 -6.18 -5.67 2.16
CA ALA A 137 -7.13 -4.60 1.82
C ALA A 137 -8.47 -4.67 2.59
N ASP A 138 -8.90 -5.89 2.96
CA ASP A 138 -10.08 -6.16 3.78
C ASP A 138 -9.87 -5.89 5.29
N ASN A 139 -8.62 -5.71 5.71
CA ASN A 139 -8.24 -5.38 7.09
C ASN A 139 -7.68 -3.96 7.24
N LEU A 140 -7.72 -3.16 6.18
CA LEU A 140 -7.18 -1.81 6.15
C LEU A 140 -8.28 -0.80 5.84
N VAL A 141 -8.12 0.42 6.35
CA VAL A 141 -8.97 1.59 6.10
C VAL A 141 -8.07 2.79 5.82
N ILE A 142 -8.32 3.55 4.77
CA ILE A 142 -7.62 4.82 4.59
C ILE A 142 -8.25 5.86 5.52
N ALA A 143 -7.46 6.41 6.44
CA ALA A 143 -7.97 7.30 7.47
C ALA A 143 -7.02 8.49 7.70
N PRO A 144 -7.53 9.60 8.28
CA PRO A 144 -6.68 10.68 8.74
C PRO A 144 -5.59 10.16 9.68
N MET A 145 -4.36 10.64 9.47
CA MET A 145 -3.18 10.22 10.24
C MET A 145 -3.36 10.44 11.75
N GLU A 146 -3.90 11.60 12.15
CA GLU A 146 -4.11 11.94 13.56
C GLU A 146 -5.07 10.95 14.24
N MET A 147 -6.18 10.61 13.60
CA MET A 147 -7.15 9.63 14.08
C MET A 147 -6.53 8.23 14.19
N ASN A 148 -5.78 7.79 13.18
CA ASN A 148 -5.08 6.51 13.20
C ASN A 148 -4.08 6.43 14.38
N ARG A 149 -3.27 7.48 14.57
CA ARG A 149 -2.29 7.53 15.66
C ARG A 149 -2.95 7.56 17.03
N ALA A 150 -4.04 8.30 17.19
CA ALA A 150 -4.83 8.35 18.43
C ALA A 150 -5.59 7.03 18.70
N HIS A 151 -5.94 6.28 17.65
CA HIS A 151 -6.57 4.97 17.79
C HIS A 151 -5.60 3.91 18.33
N GLY A 152 -4.33 3.99 17.94
CA GLY A 152 -3.28 3.15 18.51
C GLY A 152 -3.53 1.65 18.28
N THR A 153 -3.58 0.88 19.36
CA THR A 153 -3.86 -0.57 19.31
C THR A 153 -5.27 -0.98 19.73
N LYS A 154 -6.20 -0.01 19.82
CA LYS A 154 -7.62 -0.29 20.11
C LYS A 154 -8.18 -1.29 19.11
N TYR A 155 -9.02 -2.19 19.60
CA TYR A 155 -9.55 -3.28 18.79
C TYR A 155 -10.98 -3.63 19.16
N TYR A 156 -11.87 -3.61 18.17
CA TYR A 156 -13.30 -3.93 18.31
C TYR A 156 -13.65 -5.38 17.95
N GLY A 157 -12.67 -6.27 17.78
CA GLY A 157 -12.93 -7.70 17.52
C GLY A 157 -13.27 -8.06 16.06
N ARG A 158 -13.02 -7.17 15.10
CA ARG A 158 -13.27 -7.40 13.66
C ARG A 158 -11.99 -7.41 12.82
N GLY A 159 -12.07 -7.57 11.50
CA GLY A 159 -10.88 -7.59 10.65
C GLY A 159 -10.11 -8.92 10.69
N VAL A 160 -9.00 -8.97 9.96
CA VAL A 160 -8.24 -10.20 9.68
C VAL A 160 -6.94 -10.22 10.46
N SER A 161 -6.73 -11.26 11.27
CA SER A 161 -5.51 -11.43 12.07
C SER A 161 -5.11 -12.90 12.19
N ILE A 162 -3.88 -13.14 12.63
CA ILE A 162 -3.38 -14.46 13.02
C ILE A 162 -3.00 -14.47 14.50
N SER A 163 -3.06 -15.63 15.15
CA SER A 163 -2.61 -15.74 16.54
C SER A 163 -1.09 -15.56 16.62
N ARG A 164 -0.60 -14.86 17.66
CA ARG A 164 0.84 -14.73 17.90
C ARG A 164 1.51 -16.08 18.15
N SER A 165 0.78 -17.06 18.67
CA SER A 165 1.28 -18.42 18.87
C SER A 165 1.55 -19.17 17.56
N GLU A 166 0.96 -18.73 16.45
CA GLU A 166 1.11 -19.33 15.12
C GLU A 166 2.23 -18.67 14.30
N ILE A 167 2.84 -17.60 14.84
CA ILE A 167 3.94 -16.91 14.19
C ILE A 167 5.21 -17.75 14.32
N SER A 168 5.78 -18.12 13.19
CA SER A 168 6.99 -18.91 13.09
C SER A 168 8.22 -18.00 13.16
N PRO A 169 9.19 -18.28 14.07
CA PRO A 169 10.43 -17.50 14.18
C PRO A 169 11.26 -17.43 12.88
N LYS A 170 11.11 -18.40 11.98
CA LYS A 170 11.83 -18.42 10.69
C LYS A 170 11.48 -17.26 9.76
N TYR A 171 10.34 -16.61 9.99
CA TYR A 171 9.88 -15.46 9.20
C TYR A 171 10.03 -14.14 9.96
N ALA A 172 10.74 -14.14 11.09
CA ALA A 172 11.02 -12.92 11.85
C ALA A 172 11.91 -11.97 11.05
N VAL A 173 11.66 -10.67 11.21
CA VAL A 173 12.40 -9.59 10.54
C VAL A 173 12.88 -8.61 11.60
N SER A 174 14.18 -8.31 11.59
CA SER A 174 14.74 -7.28 12.46
C SER A 174 14.46 -5.89 11.92
N LYS A 175 14.39 -4.90 12.82
CA LYS A 175 14.30 -3.48 12.45
C LYS A 175 15.53 -2.99 11.70
N ASP A 176 16.68 -3.60 11.95
CA ASP A 176 17.97 -3.20 11.37
C ASP A 176 18.24 -3.85 10.01
N THR A 177 17.39 -4.78 9.56
CA THR A 177 17.55 -5.42 8.25
C THR A 177 17.36 -4.38 7.14
N ALA A 178 18.30 -4.33 6.19
CA ALA A 178 18.22 -3.40 5.06
C ALA A 178 16.92 -3.64 4.27
N ARG A 179 16.25 -2.55 3.87
CA ARG A 179 14.92 -2.66 3.22
C ARG A 179 14.97 -3.43 1.90
N SER A 180 16.08 -3.36 1.16
CA SER A 180 16.32 -4.17 -0.04
C SER A 180 16.27 -5.67 0.25
N ASP A 181 16.84 -6.09 1.38
CA ASP A 181 16.90 -7.49 1.79
C ASP A 181 15.52 -7.96 2.25
N VAL A 182 14.77 -7.09 2.92
CA VAL A 182 13.36 -7.35 3.26
C VAL A 182 12.51 -7.50 1.99
N VAL A 183 12.73 -6.69 0.95
CA VAL A 183 12.03 -6.87 -0.34
C VAL A 183 12.38 -8.22 -0.97
N ALA A 184 13.65 -8.63 -0.95
CA ALA A 184 14.06 -9.94 -1.46
C ALA A 184 13.39 -11.10 -0.69
N GLY A 185 13.40 -11.04 0.64
CA GLY A 185 12.73 -12.02 1.51
C GLY A 185 11.21 -12.03 1.32
N LEU A 186 10.60 -10.86 1.10
CA LEU A 186 9.17 -10.73 0.79
C LEU A 186 8.79 -11.40 -0.54
N ILE A 187 9.60 -11.22 -1.58
CA ILE A 187 9.41 -11.89 -2.87
C ILE A 187 9.51 -13.41 -2.71
N GLN A 188 10.46 -13.88 -1.92
CA GLN A 188 10.60 -15.31 -1.61
C GLN A 188 9.41 -15.84 -0.81
N PHE A 189 8.92 -15.07 0.17
CA PHE A 189 7.77 -15.45 1.02
C PHE A 189 6.47 -15.56 0.22
N LEU A 190 6.18 -14.57 -0.64
CA LEU A 190 4.99 -14.58 -1.50
C LEU A 190 5.11 -15.55 -2.68
N GLY A 191 6.34 -15.82 -3.12
CA GLY A 191 6.67 -16.64 -4.27
C GLY A 191 6.79 -15.83 -5.57
N GLU A 192 7.84 -16.11 -6.34
CA GLU A 192 8.15 -15.40 -7.59
C GLU A 192 7.03 -15.43 -8.63
N THR A 193 6.28 -16.54 -8.70
CA THR A 193 5.17 -16.69 -9.65
C THR A 193 4.07 -15.69 -9.34
N LEU A 194 3.65 -15.61 -8.08
CA LEU A 194 2.60 -14.71 -7.62
C LEU A 194 3.02 -13.24 -7.83
N VAL A 195 4.25 -12.91 -7.45
CA VAL A 195 4.84 -11.57 -7.64
C VAL A 195 4.89 -11.19 -9.12
N SER A 196 5.33 -12.10 -9.99
CA SER A 196 5.38 -11.85 -11.43
C SER A 196 4.00 -11.60 -12.02
N ASP A 197 3.00 -12.37 -11.60
CA ASP A 197 1.63 -12.18 -12.06
C ASP A 197 1.02 -10.87 -11.55
N LEU A 198 1.28 -10.50 -10.30
CA LEU A 198 0.87 -9.21 -9.75
C LEU A 198 1.47 -8.05 -10.55
N VAL A 199 2.80 -8.05 -10.76
CA VAL A 199 3.49 -6.99 -11.52
C VAL A 199 2.93 -6.88 -12.94
N ARG A 200 2.60 -8.01 -13.56
CA ARG A 200 2.02 -8.06 -14.90
C ARG A 200 0.60 -7.49 -14.93
N VAL A 201 -0.29 -7.95 -14.04
CA VAL A 201 -1.71 -7.59 -14.05
C VAL A 201 -1.91 -6.16 -13.54
N ALA A 202 -1.31 -5.81 -12.41
CA ALA A 202 -1.39 -4.46 -11.82
C ALA A 202 -0.47 -3.43 -12.50
N LYS A 203 0.28 -3.85 -13.53
CA LYS A 203 1.20 -3.01 -14.33
C LYS A 203 2.22 -2.25 -13.49
N ILE A 204 2.68 -2.84 -12.39
CA ILE A 204 3.63 -2.23 -11.46
C ILE A 204 4.93 -1.90 -12.19
N GLN A 205 5.44 -0.69 -11.96
CA GLN A 205 6.70 -0.23 -12.53
C GLN A 205 7.72 0.11 -11.44
N PRO A 206 9.02 -0.01 -11.75
CA PRO A 206 10.06 0.55 -10.90
C PRO A 206 9.86 2.05 -10.69
N THR A 207 10.40 2.54 -9.57
CA THR A 207 10.42 3.97 -9.25
C THR A 207 11.11 4.78 -10.36
N GLN A 208 10.73 6.06 -10.47
CA GLN A 208 11.38 6.96 -11.43
C GLN A 208 12.88 7.09 -11.14
N ARG A 209 13.25 7.18 -9.85
CA ARG A 209 14.66 7.16 -9.41
C ARG A 209 15.41 5.97 -10.01
N HIS A 210 14.90 4.75 -9.83
CA HIS A 210 15.56 3.56 -10.34
C HIS A 210 15.66 3.54 -11.88
N LYS A 211 14.59 3.95 -12.59
CA LYS A 211 14.63 4.04 -14.06
C LYS A 211 15.68 5.04 -14.57
N VAL A 212 15.79 6.19 -13.91
CA VAL A 212 16.77 7.23 -14.25
C VAL A 212 18.18 6.73 -13.93
N MET A 213 18.37 6.11 -12.76
CA MET A 213 19.66 5.58 -12.33
C MET A 213 20.16 4.44 -13.22
N SER A 214 19.30 3.48 -13.56
CA SER A 214 19.62 2.43 -14.53
C SER A 214 19.99 3.01 -15.90
N TRP A 215 19.25 4.02 -16.38
CA TRP A 215 19.61 4.69 -17.62
C TRP A 215 20.97 5.37 -17.54
N LEU A 216 21.28 6.06 -16.43
CA LEU A 216 22.58 6.71 -16.22
C LEU A 216 23.72 5.69 -16.22
N LEU A 217 23.57 4.57 -15.51
CA LEU A 217 24.57 3.50 -15.48
C LEU A 217 24.81 2.87 -16.87
N ASP A 218 23.76 2.75 -17.69
CA ASP A 218 23.87 2.19 -19.04
C ASP A 218 24.52 3.16 -20.06
N ASN A 219 24.54 4.46 -19.77
CA ASN A 219 24.96 5.51 -20.73
C ASN A 219 26.21 6.29 -20.30
N LEU A 220 26.60 6.22 -19.03
CA LEU A 220 27.85 6.81 -18.54
C LEU A 220 29.03 5.90 -18.88
N ASN A 221 30.06 6.46 -19.50
CA ASN A 221 31.28 5.73 -19.85
C ASN A 221 32.31 5.79 -18.71
N PRO A 222 32.71 4.68 -18.08
CA PRO A 222 33.70 4.68 -16.99
C PRO A 222 35.09 5.18 -17.41
N LEU A 223 35.38 5.18 -18.72
CA LEU A 223 36.66 5.62 -19.28
C LEU A 223 36.74 7.15 -19.46
N ASP A 224 35.62 7.84 -19.35
CA ASP A 224 35.56 9.30 -19.40
C ASP A 224 35.73 9.87 -17.97
N PRO A 225 36.72 10.74 -17.71
CA PRO A 225 36.95 11.35 -16.40
C PRO A 225 35.72 12.08 -15.81
N GLU A 226 34.92 12.75 -16.64
CA GLU A 226 33.75 13.50 -16.20
C GLU A 226 32.62 12.54 -15.79
N HIS A 227 32.36 11.52 -16.61
CA HIS A 227 31.39 10.47 -16.29
C HIS A 227 31.78 9.67 -15.05
N LYS A 228 33.08 9.46 -14.80
CA LYS A 228 33.58 8.75 -13.62
C LYS A 228 33.23 9.49 -12.32
N ILE A 229 33.32 10.82 -12.31
CA ILE A 229 32.90 11.65 -11.17
C ILE A 229 31.40 11.47 -10.91
N HIS A 230 30.59 11.54 -11.98
CA HIS A 230 29.15 11.33 -11.86
C HIS A 230 28.81 9.92 -11.35
N LEU A 231 29.46 8.87 -11.87
CA LEU A 231 29.27 7.48 -11.43
C LEU A 231 29.53 7.30 -9.93
N THR A 232 30.58 7.92 -9.38
CA THR A 232 30.87 7.85 -7.94
C THR A 232 29.89 8.62 -7.06
N ALA A 233 29.16 9.59 -7.62
CA ALA A 233 28.22 10.43 -6.89
C ALA A 233 26.75 9.95 -6.99
N LEU A 234 26.42 9.01 -7.89
CA LEU A 234 25.04 8.63 -8.24
C LEU A 234 24.18 8.26 -7.03
N ASP A 235 24.73 7.49 -6.09
CA ASP A 235 23.97 6.99 -4.94
C ASP A 235 23.52 8.11 -3.99
N GLY A 236 24.29 9.19 -3.89
CA GLY A 236 24.00 10.34 -3.04
C GLY A 236 23.07 11.39 -3.66
N LEU A 237 22.81 11.34 -4.97
CA LEU A 237 21.99 12.35 -5.64
C LEU A 237 20.50 12.16 -5.36
N SER A 238 19.74 13.26 -5.26
CA SER A 238 18.27 13.22 -5.15
C SER A 238 17.61 12.81 -6.47
N THR A 239 16.34 12.39 -6.46
CA THR A 239 15.61 12.03 -7.69
C THR A 239 15.50 13.20 -8.67
N LYS A 240 15.36 14.43 -8.17
CA LYS A 240 15.36 15.66 -8.99
C LYS A 240 16.74 15.86 -9.64
N ALA A 241 17.82 15.76 -8.86
CA ALA A 241 19.18 15.89 -9.37
C ALA A 241 19.55 14.82 -10.41
N LEU A 242 19.15 13.56 -10.18
CA LEU A 242 19.33 12.48 -11.15
C LEU A 242 18.56 12.75 -12.46
N THR A 243 17.33 13.27 -12.35
CA THR A 243 16.52 13.61 -13.54
C THR A 243 17.12 14.77 -14.31
N GLN A 244 17.68 15.76 -13.61
CA GLN A 244 18.39 16.89 -14.21
C GLN A 244 19.68 16.44 -14.90
N LEU A 245 20.50 15.59 -14.25
CA LEU A 245 21.70 15.01 -14.85
C LEU A 245 21.37 14.25 -16.13
N LYS A 246 20.31 13.43 -16.11
CA LYS A 246 19.81 12.75 -17.32
C LYS A 246 19.37 13.74 -18.40
N ALA A 247 18.71 14.84 -18.05
CA ALA A 247 18.26 15.84 -19.00
C ALA A 247 19.45 16.57 -19.67
N THR A 248 20.48 16.91 -18.88
CA THR A 248 21.74 17.48 -19.36
C THR A 248 22.44 16.55 -20.34
N LEU A 249 22.56 15.25 -20.02
CA LEU A 249 23.16 14.25 -20.92
C LEU A 249 22.36 13.98 -22.20
N GLN A 250 21.10 14.43 -22.26
CA GLN A 250 20.22 14.26 -23.41
C GLN A 250 20.01 15.57 -24.19
N ASP A 251 20.72 16.64 -23.85
CA ASP A 251 20.55 18.00 -24.40
C ASP A 251 19.08 18.48 -24.35
N LYS A 252 18.35 18.12 -23.29
CA LYS A 252 16.94 18.47 -23.09
C LYS A 252 16.77 19.34 -21.86
N GLN A 253 15.87 20.32 -21.94
CA GLN A 253 15.39 21.01 -20.74
C GLN A 253 14.51 20.08 -19.91
N ALA A 254 14.73 20.06 -18.59
CA ALA A 254 13.89 19.33 -17.67
C ALA A 254 12.49 19.97 -17.63
N SER A 255 11.46 19.22 -18.04
CA SER A 255 10.07 19.67 -17.93
C SER A 255 9.61 19.59 -16.47
N ILE A 256 9.19 20.72 -15.91
CA ILE A 256 8.54 20.79 -14.60
C ILE A 256 7.07 20.48 -14.82
N PHE A 257 6.68 19.22 -14.63
CA PHE A 257 5.28 18.81 -14.63
C PHE A 257 4.74 18.89 -13.20
N SER A 258 3.83 19.82 -12.93
CA SER A 258 3.04 19.87 -11.71
C SER A 258 1.65 19.29 -12.00
N LEU A 259 1.23 18.26 -11.25
CA LEU A 259 -0.18 17.86 -11.28
C LEU A 259 -1.01 18.92 -10.56
N GLY A 260 -2.17 19.28 -11.12
CA GLY A 260 -3.18 20.01 -10.37
C GLY A 260 -3.64 19.14 -9.20
N THR A 261 -3.30 19.54 -7.97
CA THR A 261 -3.67 18.83 -6.75
C THR A 261 -4.97 19.39 -6.20
N CYS A 262 -5.99 18.55 -6.02
CA CYS A 262 -7.17 18.88 -5.23
C CYS A 262 -7.12 17.97 -4.00
N GLY A 263 -6.83 18.54 -2.83
CA GLY A 263 -6.72 17.77 -1.59
C GLY A 263 -8.04 17.07 -1.26
N ALA A 264 -8.01 15.77 -0.99
CA ALA A 264 -9.20 15.06 -0.52
C ALA A 264 -9.55 15.55 0.90
N SER A 265 -10.82 15.84 1.16
CA SER A 265 -11.31 16.13 2.53
C SER A 265 -11.46 14.83 3.34
N PRO A 266 -11.37 14.88 4.68
CA PRO A 266 -11.55 13.70 5.53
C PRO A 266 -12.89 12.99 5.28
N ASP A 267 -13.97 13.77 5.14
CA ASP A 267 -15.33 13.25 4.90
C ASP A 267 -15.41 12.45 3.61
N TYR A 268 -14.79 12.97 2.53
CA TYR A 268 -14.73 12.27 1.25
C TYR A 268 -13.96 10.95 1.35
N VAL A 269 -12.86 10.94 2.10
CA VAL A 269 -12.05 9.73 2.31
C VAL A 269 -12.82 8.70 3.15
N LEU A 270 -13.35 9.10 4.30
CA LEU A 270 -14.10 8.21 5.21
C LEU A 270 -15.37 7.67 4.55
N TYR A 271 -16.10 8.49 3.80
CA TYR A 271 -17.27 8.04 3.04
C TYR A 271 -16.90 7.05 1.92
N GLY A 272 -15.81 7.32 1.21
CA GLY A 272 -15.28 6.39 0.21
C GLY A 272 -14.92 5.03 0.80
N GLU A 273 -14.27 5.04 1.97
CA GLU A 273 -13.92 3.82 2.70
C GLU A 273 -15.14 3.11 3.29
N TRP A 274 -16.16 3.83 3.75
CA TRP A 274 -17.45 3.26 4.13
C TRP A 274 -18.06 2.50 2.96
N ARG A 275 -18.19 3.14 1.79
CA ARG A 275 -18.69 2.45 0.59
C ARG A 275 -17.86 1.24 0.22
N ARG A 276 -16.53 1.32 0.31
CA ARG A 276 -15.64 0.19 0.02
C ARG A 276 -15.86 -0.97 0.99
N LEU A 277 -15.88 -0.72 2.30
CA LEU A 277 -16.07 -1.77 3.31
C LEU A 277 -17.47 -2.36 3.28
N ALA A 278 -18.50 -1.54 3.09
CA ALA A 278 -19.89 -1.99 2.99
C ALA A 278 -20.08 -3.05 1.91
N ASN A 279 -19.42 -2.87 0.77
CA ASN A 279 -19.50 -3.76 -0.39
C ASN A 279 -18.58 -4.99 -0.32
N THR A 280 -17.67 -5.06 0.66
CA THR A 280 -16.63 -6.11 0.71
C THR A 280 -16.68 -6.94 1.98
N THR A 281 -16.69 -6.30 3.14
CA THR A 281 -16.39 -6.94 4.43
C THR A 281 -17.42 -6.65 5.52
N ARG A 282 -18.16 -5.55 5.39
CA ARG A 282 -19.12 -5.06 6.39
C ARG A 282 -20.50 -4.82 5.76
N PRO A 283 -21.21 -5.84 5.28
CA PRO A 283 -22.55 -5.63 4.73
C PRO A 283 -23.55 -5.09 5.78
N ASP A 284 -23.24 -5.21 7.07
CA ASP A 284 -24.04 -4.66 8.16
C ASP A 284 -24.16 -3.14 8.16
N ILE A 285 -23.17 -2.41 7.61
CA ILE A 285 -23.20 -0.93 7.51
C ILE A 285 -23.82 -0.44 6.19
N LEU A 286 -24.29 -1.34 5.33
CA LEU A 286 -24.84 -1.01 4.01
C LEU A 286 -26.16 -0.25 4.11
N SER A 287 -27.03 -0.62 5.06
CA SER A 287 -28.34 0.02 5.22
C SER A 287 -28.23 1.52 5.50
N MET A 288 -27.31 1.90 6.40
CA MET A 288 -27.03 3.30 6.73
C MET A 288 -26.36 4.05 5.57
N LEU A 289 -25.49 3.36 4.81
CA LEU A 289 -24.90 3.94 3.60
C LEU A 289 -25.95 4.22 2.52
N SER A 290 -26.92 3.32 2.31
CA SER A 290 -27.99 3.52 1.33
C SER A 290 -28.80 4.76 1.62
N VAL A 291 -29.09 5.04 2.90
CA VAL A 291 -29.78 6.29 3.30
C VAL A 291 -28.96 7.51 2.89
N LEU A 292 -27.66 7.53 3.14
CA LEU A 292 -26.79 8.64 2.74
C LEU A 292 -26.69 8.76 1.21
N ASP A 293 -26.50 7.64 0.50
CA ASP A 293 -26.45 7.61 -0.97
C ASP A 293 -27.75 8.16 -1.59
N ASP A 294 -28.91 7.85 -1.01
CA ASP A 294 -30.21 8.40 -1.42
C ASP A 294 -30.28 9.91 -1.18
N LEU A 295 -29.82 10.41 -0.03
CA LEU A 295 -29.74 11.85 0.22
C LEU A 295 -28.84 12.54 -0.80
N TYR A 296 -27.61 12.04 -1.00
CA TYR A 296 -26.66 12.58 -1.96
C TYR A 296 -27.24 12.64 -3.37
N SER A 297 -27.94 11.59 -3.81
CA SER A 297 -28.53 11.52 -5.15
C SER A 297 -29.69 12.49 -5.35
N ASN A 298 -30.38 12.88 -4.27
CA ASN A 298 -31.55 13.78 -4.30
C ASN A 298 -31.23 15.22 -3.85
N THR A 299 -29.97 15.49 -3.56
CA THR A 299 -29.50 16.85 -3.23
C THR A 299 -28.80 17.49 -4.42
N SER A 300 -28.83 18.82 -4.51
CA SER A 300 -28.05 19.52 -5.54
C SER A 300 -26.54 19.27 -5.35
N ASN A 301 -25.73 19.41 -6.42
CA ASN A 301 -24.26 19.29 -6.39
C ASN A 301 -23.53 20.19 -5.36
N ARG A 302 -24.26 20.98 -4.56
CA ARG A 302 -23.76 21.79 -3.45
C ARG A 302 -23.82 21.08 -2.09
N PHE A 303 -24.39 19.87 -2.02
CA PHE A 303 -24.44 19.10 -0.80
C PHE A 303 -23.18 18.25 -0.65
N TYR A 304 -22.43 18.56 0.40
CA TYR A 304 -21.37 17.72 0.94
C TYR A 304 -21.77 17.37 2.36
N SER A 305 -21.55 16.13 2.81
CA SER A 305 -21.51 15.89 4.26
C SER A 305 -20.45 16.81 4.83
N ASP A 306 -20.84 17.57 5.84
CA ASP A 306 -19.96 18.43 6.63
C ASP A 306 -19.86 17.75 7.99
N PHE A 307 -19.11 16.66 8.05
CA PHE A 307 -18.98 15.91 9.29
C PHE A 307 -18.10 16.73 10.24
N SER A 308 -18.60 16.98 11.44
CA SER A 308 -17.76 17.52 12.49
C SER A 308 -16.62 16.55 12.81
N VAL A 309 -15.57 17.02 13.46
CA VAL A 309 -14.45 16.14 13.90
C VAL A 309 -14.96 14.98 14.78
N ALA A 310 -16.02 15.21 15.57
CA ALA A 310 -16.65 14.17 16.38
C ALA A 310 -17.36 13.13 15.50
N ASP A 311 -18.09 13.57 14.47
CA ASP A 311 -18.79 12.68 13.54
C ASP A 311 -17.80 11.84 12.72
N GLN A 312 -16.70 12.47 12.27
CA GLN A 312 -15.61 11.78 11.60
C GLN A 312 -15.01 10.67 12.50
N GLN A 313 -14.87 10.92 13.81
CA GLN A 313 -14.40 9.92 14.76
C GLN A 313 -15.40 8.75 14.92
N LEU A 314 -16.71 9.02 14.96
CA LEU A 314 -17.74 7.97 15.02
C LEU A 314 -17.71 7.08 13.77
N VAL A 315 -17.61 7.69 12.58
CA VAL A 315 -17.45 6.96 11.31
C VAL A 315 -16.16 6.17 11.32
N PHE A 316 -15.04 6.78 11.73
CA PHE A 316 -13.75 6.10 11.86
C PHE A 316 -13.84 4.86 12.76
N ASP A 317 -14.41 4.97 13.95
CA ASP A 317 -14.53 3.86 14.90
C ASP A 317 -15.43 2.74 14.34
N MET A 318 -16.52 3.11 13.67
CA MET A 318 -17.39 2.15 12.97
C MET A 318 -16.63 1.38 11.87
N LEU A 319 -15.83 2.07 11.05
CA LEU A 319 -14.99 1.45 10.02
C LEU A 319 -13.95 0.50 10.61
N HIS A 320 -13.43 0.81 11.81
CA HIS A 320 -12.49 -0.03 12.56
C HIS A 320 -13.15 -1.19 13.33
N GLY A 321 -14.44 -1.39 13.14
CA GLY A 321 -15.15 -2.54 13.66
C GLY A 321 -16.19 -2.23 14.72
N GLY A 322 -16.35 -0.96 15.08
CA GLY A 322 -17.41 -0.49 15.96
C GLY A 322 -18.82 -0.87 15.45
N PRO A 323 -19.80 -0.95 16.35
CA PRO A 323 -21.17 -1.30 15.99
C PRO A 323 -21.81 -0.18 15.14
N VAL A 324 -22.73 -0.57 14.27
CA VAL A 324 -23.47 0.36 13.38
C VAL A 324 -24.28 1.39 14.18
N SER A 325 -24.66 1.05 15.41
CA SER A 325 -25.36 1.98 16.31
C SER A 325 -24.57 3.25 16.62
N LEU A 326 -23.23 3.26 16.50
CA LEU A 326 -22.41 4.46 16.73
C LEU A 326 -22.74 5.60 15.76
N ILE A 327 -23.21 5.28 14.56
CA ILE A 327 -23.47 6.26 13.49
C ILE A 327 -24.96 6.45 13.24
N ALA A 328 -25.84 5.78 13.98
CA ALA A 328 -27.28 5.84 13.73
C ALA A 328 -27.83 7.26 13.94
N ASP A 329 -27.45 7.90 15.04
CA ASP A 329 -27.88 9.27 15.36
C ASP A 329 -27.26 10.29 14.39
N LEU A 330 -26.03 10.06 13.95
CA LEU A 330 -25.37 10.87 12.92
C LEU A 330 -26.15 10.84 11.60
N VAL A 331 -26.50 9.65 11.11
CA VAL A 331 -27.26 9.50 9.87
C VAL A 331 -28.65 10.11 10.00
N ALA A 332 -29.33 9.91 11.14
CA ALA A 332 -30.63 10.51 11.39
C ALA A 332 -30.57 12.05 11.39
N SER A 333 -29.53 12.63 12.01
CA SER A 333 -29.30 14.07 12.03
C SER A 333 -29.05 14.64 10.63
N GLU A 334 -28.29 13.93 9.79
CA GLU A 334 -28.05 14.32 8.40
C GLU A 334 -29.33 14.27 7.56
N VAL A 335 -30.17 13.24 7.73
CA VAL A 335 -31.49 13.16 7.09
C VAL A 335 -32.36 14.36 7.47
N GLU A 336 -32.44 14.67 8.77
CA GLU A 336 -33.23 15.81 9.27
C GLU A 336 -32.69 17.14 8.73
N ARG A 337 -31.37 17.33 8.72
CA ARG A 337 -30.70 18.53 8.18
C ARG A 337 -30.99 18.73 6.69
N VAL A 338 -30.99 17.66 5.90
CA VAL A 338 -31.31 17.73 4.47
C VAL A 338 -32.78 18.06 4.26
N HIS A 339 -33.68 17.34 4.92
CA HIS A 339 -35.13 17.52 4.75
C HIS A 339 -35.63 18.87 5.27
N SER A 340 -34.98 19.44 6.28
CA SER A 340 -35.32 20.76 6.83
C SER A 340 -34.86 21.93 5.95
N ASN A 341 -34.07 21.69 4.91
CA ASN A 341 -33.58 22.73 4.00
C ASN A 341 -34.13 22.55 2.57
N PRO A 342 -35.22 23.25 2.21
CA PRO A 342 -35.85 23.16 0.89
C PRO A 342 -34.96 23.56 -0.28
N MET A 343 -33.87 24.30 -0.03
CA MET A 343 -32.89 24.68 -1.07
C MET A 343 -31.88 23.57 -1.37
N LEU A 344 -31.73 22.58 -0.48
CA LEU A 344 -30.78 21.48 -0.63
C LEU A 344 -31.42 20.24 -1.25
N TYR A 345 -32.69 19.97 -0.93
CA TYR A 345 -33.39 18.73 -1.31
C TYR A 345 -34.34 18.94 -2.48
N ASN A 346 -33.95 18.46 -3.66
CA ASN A 346 -34.81 18.46 -4.85
C ASN A 346 -35.45 17.08 -4.99
N TYR A 347 -36.51 16.85 -4.22
CA TYR A 347 -37.24 15.59 -4.29
C TYR A 347 -37.92 15.42 -5.66
N THR A 348 -37.53 14.40 -6.43
CA THR A 348 -38.02 14.20 -7.80
C THR A 348 -38.88 12.93 -8.02
N GLY A 349 -39.28 12.19 -6.98
CA GLY A 349 -40.04 10.94 -7.17
C GLY A 349 -41.01 10.57 -6.04
N THR A 350 -42.15 9.97 -6.36
CA THR A 350 -43.40 9.79 -5.58
C THR A 350 -43.40 8.76 -4.43
N THR A 351 -42.33 8.57 -3.67
CA THR A 351 -42.32 7.59 -2.55
C THR A 351 -41.88 8.20 -1.22
N THR A 352 -42.86 8.67 -0.44
CA THR A 352 -42.64 9.14 0.92
C THR A 352 -41.76 8.14 1.69
N PRO A 353 -40.54 8.52 2.12
CA PRO A 353 -39.70 7.59 2.87
C PRO A 353 -40.24 7.53 4.30
N GLN A 354 -41.13 6.57 4.56
CA GLN A 354 -41.40 6.13 5.91
C GLN A 354 -40.20 5.28 6.37
N ALA A 355 -39.11 5.95 6.74
CA ALA A 355 -37.98 5.31 7.39
C ALA A 355 -38.39 4.90 8.81
N SER A 356 -39.07 3.76 8.95
CA SER A 356 -39.12 3.05 10.22
C SER A 356 -37.76 2.39 10.43
N ILE A 357 -36.81 3.13 10.98
CA ILE A 357 -35.55 2.57 11.48
C ILE A 357 -35.92 1.66 12.66
N LYS A 358 -36.15 0.38 12.38
CA LYS A 358 -36.23 -0.62 13.45
C LYS A 358 -34.81 -0.80 13.99
N VAL A 359 -34.50 -0.08 15.07
CA VAL A 359 -33.31 -0.32 15.90
C VAL A 359 -33.41 -1.75 16.41
N LEU A 360 -32.71 -2.68 15.76
CA LEU A 360 -32.58 -4.05 16.25
C LEU A 360 -31.69 -4.00 17.51
N ALA A 361 -32.30 -4.32 18.65
CA ALA A 361 -31.75 -4.63 19.97
C ALA A 361 -30.30 -4.19 20.30
N THR A 362 -30.19 -3.45 21.40
CA THR A 362 -28.94 -3.09 22.10
C THR A 362 -27.99 -4.29 22.21
N ILE A 363 -26.94 -4.28 21.39
CA ILE A 363 -25.82 -5.22 21.50
C ILE A 363 -24.97 -4.74 22.70
N PRO A 364 -24.51 -5.63 23.59
CA PRO A 364 -23.63 -5.23 24.69
C PRO A 364 -22.41 -4.46 24.16
N ALA A 365 -21.99 -3.44 24.92
CA ALA A 365 -20.87 -2.58 24.56
C ALA A 365 -19.66 -3.42 24.11
N PRO A 366 -18.99 -3.06 23.00
CA PRO A 366 -17.88 -3.84 22.51
C PRO A 366 -16.76 -3.89 23.55
N VAL A 367 -16.25 -5.09 23.82
CA VAL A 367 -15.04 -5.26 24.63
C VAL A 367 -13.88 -4.67 23.83
N ILE A 368 -13.39 -3.51 24.26
CA ILE A 368 -12.21 -2.86 23.66
C ILE A 368 -10.99 -3.55 24.25
N TYR A 369 -10.24 -4.26 23.40
CA TYR A 369 -8.96 -4.83 23.81
C TYR A 369 -7.85 -3.80 23.60
N ARG A 370 -7.07 -3.51 24.65
CA ARG A 370 -5.82 -2.72 24.55
C ARG A 370 -4.61 -3.64 24.66
N SER A 371 -3.48 -3.22 24.09
CA SER A 371 -2.22 -3.93 24.29
C SER A 371 -1.74 -3.78 25.74
N PHE A 372 -1.09 -4.82 26.29
CA PHE A 372 -0.55 -4.80 27.66
C PHE A 372 0.48 -3.68 27.88
N ILE A 373 1.15 -3.23 26.83
CA ILE A 373 2.11 -2.11 26.87
C ILE A 373 1.37 -0.78 27.12
N GLU A 374 0.22 -0.54 26.47
CA GLU A 374 -0.61 0.64 26.75
C GLU A 374 -1.26 0.60 28.14
N GLU A 375 -1.54 -0.58 28.70
CA GLU A 375 -2.01 -0.74 30.09
C GLU A 375 -0.93 -0.39 31.13
N LEU A 376 0.35 -0.64 30.82
CA LEU A 376 1.49 -0.32 31.67
C LEU A 376 1.77 1.19 31.72
N ASP A 377 1.68 1.87 30.57
CA ASP A 377 1.92 3.32 30.50
C ASP A 377 0.73 4.15 31.05
N GLY A 378 -0.46 3.56 31.10
CA GLY A 378 -1.68 4.21 31.60
C GLY A 378 -1.87 4.19 33.12
N ASN A 379 -0.99 3.53 33.88
CA ASN A 379 -1.14 3.33 35.33
C ASN A 379 0.03 3.86 36.17
N ALA A 380 0.82 4.79 35.62
CA ALA A 380 1.76 5.57 36.41
C ALA A 380 1.02 6.70 37.16
N THR A 381 0.24 6.34 38.19
CA THR A 381 0.06 7.26 39.31
C THR A 381 1.41 7.39 40.00
N ALA A 382 1.82 8.63 40.23
CA ALA A 382 3.11 8.98 40.78
C ALA A 382 3.22 8.57 42.26
N ASP A 383 3.44 7.29 42.53
CA ASP A 383 3.96 6.82 43.81
C ASP A 383 5.47 6.70 43.67
N ALA A 384 6.14 7.79 44.00
CA ALA A 384 7.59 7.83 44.13
C ALA A 384 8.03 6.83 45.21
N PRO A 385 9.01 5.94 44.94
CA PRO A 385 9.61 5.14 46.00
C PRO A 385 10.38 6.08 46.94
N VAL A 386 10.01 6.04 48.23
CA VAL A 386 10.72 6.68 49.34
C VAL A 386 12.13 6.11 49.40
N LEU A 387 13.08 6.80 48.78
CA LEU A 387 14.50 6.55 48.90
C LEU A 387 15.02 7.32 50.13
N PHE A 388 15.34 6.54 51.15
CA PHE A 388 16.24 6.82 52.28
C PHE A 388 16.93 8.21 52.27
N MET A 389 16.49 9.07 53.20
CA MET A 389 17.25 10.24 53.63
C MET A 389 18.52 9.81 54.40
N PRO A 390 19.68 10.46 54.17
CA PRO A 390 20.80 10.40 55.10
C PRO A 390 20.58 11.35 56.30
N PRO A 391 21.25 11.10 57.46
CA PRO A 391 20.94 11.78 58.72
C PRO A 391 21.49 13.21 58.78
N GLN A 392 20.81 14.00 59.61
CA GLN A 392 21.05 15.40 59.98
C GLN A 392 22.54 15.77 60.18
N ALA A 393 22.92 16.93 59.64
CA ALA A 393 24.06 17.71 60.13
C ALA A 393 23.55 19.07 60.62
N ILE A 394 23.98 19.38 61.83
CA ILE A 394 23.62 20.49 62.70
C ILE A 394 24.16 21.81 62.15
N VAL A 395 23.37 22.86 62.37
CA VAL A 395 23.69 24.27 62.15
C VAL A 395 24.78 24.68 63.12
N ASP A 396 25.90 25.25 62.66
CA ASP A 396 26.75 26.10 63.50
C ASP A 396 27.43 27.23 62.70
N SER A 397 26.92 28.44 62.98
CA SER A 397 27.62 29.72 63.20
C SER A 397 29.03 29.91 62.64
N TRP A 398 29.18 30.83 61.66
CA TRP A 398 30.41 31.58 61.45
C TRP A 398 30.11 33.06 61.20
N ASP A 399 30.64 33.86 62.12
CA ASP A 399 30.62 35.32 62.20
C ASP A 399 31.27 36.01 60.99
N ILE A 400 30.69 37.16 60.62
CA ILE A 400 31.28 38.14 59.70
C ILE A 400 31.89 39.26 60.55
N PRO A 401 33.20 39.56 60.45
CA PRO A 401 33.74 40.75 61.08
C PRO A 401 33.60 41.98 60.16
N ASP A 402 33.02 43.02 60.75
CA ASP A 402 33.17 44.42 60.33
C ASP A 402 34.65 44.82 60.29
N PHE A 403 35.11 45.37 59.17
CA PHE A 403 36.21 46.32 59.18
C PHE A 403 35.95 47.46 58.20
N ALA A 404 35.76 48.63 58.79
CA ALA A 404 35.82 49.92 58.13
C ALA A 404 37.27 50.27 57.72
N LYS A 405 37.49 50.56 56.43
CA LYS A 405 38.08 51.80 55.91
C LYS A 405 38.21 51.74 54.39
#